data_AF-A0A963LVD1-F1
#
_entry.id   AF-A0A963LVD1-F1
#
_cell.length_a   1.000
_cell.length_b   1.000
_cell.length_c   1.000
_cell.angle_alpha   90.00
_cell.angle_beta   90.00
_cell.angle_gamma   90.00
#
_symmetry.space_group_name_H-M   'P 1'
#
loop_
_entity.id
_entity.type
_entity.pdbx_description
1 polymer ?
#
loop_
_entity_poly.entity_id
_entity_poly.type
_entity_poly.pdbx_seq_one_letter_code
_entity_poly.pdbx_strand_id
1 'polypeptide(L)'
;QTAWQSVGGMQLGSIWGHGAYQAPDWSADWLHRELTAWLDLAAQQQHGTGYAALAGPQQAALRAALKAEYRANRADPATGVLTVSPLRAQAMAQTATYYRELFSDAPHLQRSREHFAMKENTLPSAERRDKLTQFFFWTAWAAATERPGKNVTYTNNWPHEPLIDNRPSGENIVWSV
;
A
#
# COMPACT_ATOMS: atom_id res chain seq x y z
N GLN A 1 6.91 -4.68 -12.69
CA GLN A 1 5.87 -4.43 -13.70
C GLN A 1 5.63 -5.62 -14.65
N THR A 2 6.63 -6.18 -15.34
CA THR A 2 6.41 -7.30 -16.31
C THR A 2 5.79 -8.56 -15.69
N ALA A 3 6.10 -8.87 -14.42
CA ALA A 3 5.43 -9.95 -13.70
C ALA A 3 3.90 -9.74 -13.58
N TRP A 4 3.47 -8.51 -13.29
CA TRP A 4 2.06 -8.13 -13.23
C TRP A 4 1.36 -8.23 -14.59
N GLN A 5 2.01 -7.78 -15.67
CA GLN A 5 1.45 -7.91 -17.02
C GLN A 5 1.20 -9.37 -17.40
N SER A 6 2.08 -10.28 -17.00
CA SER A 6 1.97 -11.70 -17.36
C SER A 6 0.82 -12.46 -16.72
N VAL A 7 0.24 -11.91 -15.65
CA VAL A 7 -0.90 -12.51 -14.94
C VAL A 7 -2.24 -11.89 -15.38
N GLY A 8 -2.24 -11.15 -16.50
CA GLY A 8 -3.41 -10.46 -17.06
C GLY A 8 -3.42 -8.95 -16.81
N GLY A 9 -2.51 -8.42 -15.99
CA GLY A 9 -2.40 -6.99 -15.73
C GLY A 9 -3.71 -6.37 -15.23
N MET A 10 -4.22 -5.41 -15.98
CA MET A 10 -5.50 -4.72 -15.70
C MET A 10 -6.74 -5.58 -15.89
N GLN A 11 -6.63 -6.80 -16.45
CA GLN A 11 -7.77 -7.71 -16.57
C GLN A 11 -8.05 -8.49 -15.27
N LEU A 12 -7.11 -8.49 -14.32
CA LEU A 12 -7.27 -9.20 -13.05
C LEU A 12 -7.88 -8.30 -11.97
N GLY A 13 -7.30 -7.11 -11.80
CA GLY A 13 -7.75 -6.06 -10.89
C GLY A 13 -7.25 -4.72 -11.40
N SER A 14 -7.21 -3.69 -10.55
CA SER A 14 -6.76 -2.36 -10.97
C SER A 14 -5.44 -1.92 -10.34
N ILE A 15 -4.79 -0.98 -11.02
CA ILE A 15 -3.65 -0.19 -10.52
C ILE A 15 -4.01 1.27 -10.75
N TRP A 16 -3.91 2.09 -9.71
CA TRP A 16 -4.27 3.51 -9.78
C TRP A 16 -5.68 3.76 -10.36
N GLY A 17 -6.64 2.91 -9.99
CA GLY A 17 -8.04 3.02 -10.40
C GLY A 17 -8.35 2.52 -11.82
N HIS A 18 -7.36 2.05 -12.58
CA HIS A 18 -7.54 1.54 -13.94
C HIS A 18 -7.39 0.02 -13.97
N GLY A 19 -8.47 -0.69 -14.33
CA GLY A 19 -8.49 -2.13 -14.50
C GLY A 19 -9.85 -2.76 -14.22
N ALA A 20 -9.86 -4.07 -13.97
CA ALA A 20 -11.04 -4.85 -13.63
C ALA A 20 -11.48 -4.58 -12.18
N TYR A 21 -12.73 -4.94 -11.88
CA TYR A 21 -13.40 -4.57 -10.63
C TYR A 21 -13.73 -5.75 -9.69
N GLN A 22 -13.34 -6.98 -10.06
CA GLN A 22 -13.60 -8.17 -9.23
C GLN A 22 -12.51 -8.35 -8.16
N ALA A 23 -11.24 -8.33 -8.57
CA ALA A 23 -10.12 -8.22 -7.63
C ALA A 23 -9.96 -6.75 -7.21
N PRO A 24 -9.31 -6.47 -6.07
CA PRO A 24 -9.15 -5.12 -5.58
C PRO A 24 -8.24 -4.26 -6.48
N ASP A 25 -8.20 -2.96 -6.17
CA ASP A 25 -7.10 -2.12 -6.62
C ASP A 25 -5.85 -2.44 -5.80
N TRP A 26 -4.80 -2.94 -6.47
CA TRP A 26 -3.60 -3.40 -5.77
C TRP A 26 -2.77 -2.25 -5.18
N SER A 27 -2.86 -1.04 -5.74
CA SER A 27 -2.20 0.14 -5.17
C SER A 27 -2.88 0.58 -3.87
N ALA A 28 -4.21 0.57 -3.85
CA ALA A 28 -4.99 0.93 -2.67
C ALA A 28 -4.95 -0.16 -1.58
N ASP A 29 -5.13 -1.44 -1.94
CA ASP A 29 -5.09 -2.54 -0.96
C ASP A 29 -3.68 -2.70 -0.37
N TRP A 30 -2.62 -2.54 -1.17
CA TRP A 30 -1.25 -2.50 -0.64
C TRP A 30 -1.08 -1.36 0.36
N LEU A 31 -1.47 -0.14 -0.04
CA LEU A 31 -1.33 1.04 0.81
C LEU A 31 -2.01 0.82 2.16
N HIS A 32 -3.27 0.40 2.16
CA HIS A 32 -4.02 0.19 3.39
C HIS A 32 -3.35 -0.85 4.30
N ARG A 33 -2.97 -2.01 3.75
CA ARG A 33 -2.30 -3.08 4.51
C ARG A 33 -0.95 -2.64 5.10
N GLU A 34 -0.15 -1.90 4.33
CA GLU A 34 1.14 -1.39 4.79
C GLU A 34 0.95 -0.41 5.97
N LEU A 35 -0.06 0.47 5.88
CA LEU A 35 -0.39 1.43 6.93
C LEU A 35 -0.90 0.74 8.21
N THR A 36 -1.80 -0.23 8.08
CA THR A 36 -2.31 -0.98 9.25
C THR A 36 -1.22 -1.81 9.90
N ALA A 37 -0.35 -2.46 9.11
CA ALA A 37 0.79 -3.22 9.63
C ALA A 37 1.77 -2.30 10.36
N TRP A 38 2.03 -1.10 9.83
CA TRP A 38 2.86 -0.11 10.50
C TRP A 38 2.27 0.33 11.84
N LEU A 39 0.96 0.59 11.90
CA LEU A 39 0.27 1.00 13.13
C LEU A 39 0.32 -0.10 14.20
N ASP A 40 0.07 -1.35 13.82
CA ASP A 40 0.15 -2.48 14.75
C ASP A 40 1.57 -2.72 15.25
N LEU A 41 2.57 -2.62 14.37
CA LEU A 41 3.98 -2.71 14.77
C LEU A 41 4.37 -1.56 15.71
N ALA A 42 3.96 -0.33 15.42
CA ALA A 42 4.23 0.83 16.27
C ALA A 42 3.56 0.70 17.64
N ALA A 43 2.29 0.27 17.67
CA ALA A 43 1.54 0.04 18.89
C ALA A 43 2.20 -1.05 19.75
N GLN A 44 2.61 -2.15 19.13
CA GLN A 44 3.30 -3.22 19.83
C GLN A 44 4.64 -2.76 20.41
N GLN A 45 5.42 -1.97 19.66
CA GLN A 45 6.72 -1.45 20.12
C GLN A 45 6.59 -0.42 21.26
N GLN A 46 5.58 0.46 21.21
CA GLN A 46 5.46 1.57 22.17
C GLN A 46 4.58 1.24 23.38
N HIS A 47 3.62 0.31 23.23
CA HIS A 47 2.58 0.05 24.21
C HIS A 47 2.37 -1.43 24.51
N GLY A 48 3.05 -2.34 23.81
CA GLY A 48 2.97 -3.79 24.06
C GLY A 48 1.63 -4.43 23.69
N THR A 49 0.77 -3.74 22.94
CA THR A 49 -0.55 -4.22 22.52
C THR A 49 -0.86 -3.79 21.08
N GLY A 50 -1.86 -4.42 20.46
CA GLY A 50 -2.31 -4.08 19.11
C GLY A 50 -2.96 -2.70 19.03
N TYR A 51 -2.91 -2.07 17.86
CA TYR A 51 -3.35 -0.70 17.67
C TYR A 51 -4.83 -0.49 18.03
N ALA A 52 -5.68 -1.47 17.71
CA ALA A 52 -7.11 -1.43 18.00
C ALA A 52 -7.44 -1.42 19.51
N ALA A 53 -6.53 -1.89 20.37
CA ALA A 53 -6.71 -1.92 21.82
C ALA A 53 -6.27 -0.62 22.52
N LEU A 54 -5.64 0.31 21.80
CA LEU A 54 -5.17 1.58 22.35
C LEU A 54 -6.31 2.57 22.59
N ALA A 55 -6.13 3.45 23.58
CA ALA A 55 -7.05 4.56 23.80
C ALA A 55 -6.94 5.60 22.67
N GLY A 56 -8.01 6.39 22.46
CA GLY A 56 -8.10 7.40 21.40
C GLY A 56 -6.87 8.33 21.28
N PRO A 57 -6.34 8.90 22.39
CA PRO A 57 -5.14 9.74 22.32
C PRO A 57 -3.89 9.01 21.83
N GLN A 58 -3.69 7.76 22.22
CA GLN A 58 -2.55 6.94 21.79
C GLN A 58 -2.69 6.59 20.29
N GLN A 59 -3.90 6.22 19.86
CA GLN A 59 -4.16 6.00 18.44
C GLN A 59 -3.90 7.27 17.61
N ALA A 60 -4.34 8.43 18.10
CA ALA A 60 -4.14 9.71 17.41
C ALA A 60 -2.65 10.07 17.27
N ALA A 61 -1.85 9.83 18.32
CA ALA A 61 -0.40 10.03 18.26
C ALA A 61 0.26 9.14 17.20
N LEU A 62 -0.12 7.86 17.14
CA LEU A 62 0.40 6.93 16.13
C LEU A 62 -0.05 7.29 14.71
N ARG A 63 -1.31 7.74 14.50
CA ARG A 63 -1.77 8.26 13.20
C ARG A 63 -0.98 9.48 12.75
N ALA A 64 -0.67 10.40 13.66
CA ALA A 64 0.14 11.57 13.35
C ALA A 64 1.56 11.17 12.91
N ALA A 65 2.18 10.23 13.62
CA ALA A 65 3.49 9.69 13.26
C ALA A 65 3.47 8.94 11.91
N LEU A 66 2.44 8.12 11.68
CA LEU A 66 2.22 7.42 10.41
C LEU A 66 2.13 8.40 9.24
N LYS A 67 1.30 9.44 9.38
CA LYS A 67 1.14 10.47 8.36
C LYS A 67 2.46 11.16 8.02
N ALA A 68 3.24 11.54 9.04
CA ALA A 68 4.55 12.14 8.84
C ALA A 68 5.52 11.20 8.12
N GLU A 69 5.50 9.90 8.43
CA GLU A 69 6.37 8.89 7.82
C GLU A 69 6.03 8.61 6.34
N TYR A 70 4.74 8.53 6.00
CA TYR A 70 4.29 8.10 4.67
C TYR A 70 4.14 9.24 3.67
N ARG A 71 3.71 10.42 4.13
CA ARG A 71 3.56 11.59 3.26
C ARG A 71 4.89 12.25 2.93
N ALA A 72 5.88 12.19 3.83
CA ALA A 72 7.18 12.77 3.59
C ALA A 72 7.92 12.09 2.43
N ASN A 73 8.52 12.90 1.55
CA ASN A 73 9.34 12.42 0.46
C ASN A 73 10.79 12.23 0.91
N ARG A 74 11.22 10.96 0.96
CA ARG A 74 12.57 10.55 1.36
C ARG A 74 13.39 9.99 0.18
N ALA A 75 12.99 10.30 -1.05
CA ALA A 75 13.77 9.98 -2.23
C ALA A 75 14.83 11.07 -2.44
N ASP A 76 16.09 10.67 -2.53
CA ASP A 76 17.18 11.57 -2.90
C ASP A 76 17.15 11.80 -4.42
N PRO A 77 16.91 13.04 -4.89
CA PRO A 77 16.84 13.34 -6.31
C PRO A 77 18.17 13.20 -7.04
N ALA A 78 19.32 13.27 -6.33
CA ALA A 78 20.63 13.15 -6.94
C ALA A 78 21.02 11.69 -7.16
N THR A 79 20.67 10.80 -6.23
CA THR A 79 21.04 9.37 -6.28
C THR A 79 19.92 8.45 -6.73
N GLY A 80 18.67 8.92 -6.72
CA GLY A 80 17.48 8.09 -6.98
C GLY A 80 17.17 7.09 -5.87
N VAL A 81 17.83 7.20 -4.71
CA VAL A 81 17.67 6.28 -3.58
C VAL A 81 16.52 6.72 -2.69
N LEU A 82 15.55 5.82 -2.49
CA LEU A 82 14.49 5.99 -1.49
C LEU A 82 14.93 5.35 -0.17
N THR A 83 14.99 6.14 0.90
CA THR A 83 15.25 5.63 2.26
C THR A 83 13.94 5.45 3.03
N VAL A 84 13.71 4.25 3.56
CA VAL A 84 12.56 3.94 4.42
C VAL A 84 13.02 3.64 5.85
N SER A 85 12.18 3.93 6.85
CA SER A 85 12.50 3.58 8.23
C SER A 85 12.51 2.06 8.45
N PRO A 86 13.24 1.56 9.46
CA PRO A 86 13.21 0.13 9.82
C PRO A 86 11.80 -0.39 10.10
N LEU A 87 10.96 0.42 10.74
CA LEU A 87 9.57 0.07 11.05
C LEU A 87 8.73 -0.07 9.77
N ARG A 88 8.89 0.85 8.82
CA ARG A 88 8.23 0.76 7.51
C ARG A 88 8.74 -0.42 6.70
N ALA A 89 10.04 -0.70 6.73
CA ALA A 89 10.60 -1.89 6.07
C ALA A 89 9.97 -3.20 6.60
N GLN A 90 9.71 -3.29 7.91
CA GLN A 90 8.99 -4.43 8.51
C GLN A 90 7.54 -4.50 8.02
N ALA A 91 6.81 -3.37 8.00
CA ALA A 91 5.44 -3.31 7.49
C ALA A 91 5.35 -3.71 6.00
N MET A 92 6.31 -3.25 5.18
CA MET A 92 6.45 -3.63 3.77
C MET A 92 6.67 -5.14 3.62
N ALA A 93 7.54 -5.75 4.45
CA ALA A 93 7.82 -7.18 4.40
C ALA A 93 6.62 -8.05 4.83
N GLN A 94 5.86 -7.61 5.84
CA GLN A 94 4.61 -8.25 6.24
C GLN A 94 3.58 -8.19 5.12
N THR A 95 3.40 -7.02 4.51
CA THR A 95 2.47 -6.82 3.38
C THR A 95 2.88 -7.65 2.16
N ALA A 96 4.17 -7.68 1.82
CA ALA A 96 4.69 -8.50 0.73
C ALA A 96 4.41 -9.99 0.94
N THR A 97 4.46 -10.48 2.18
CA THR A 97 4.17 -11.89 2.49
C THR A 97 2.76 -12.28 2.09
N TYR A 98 1.75 -11.45 2.43
CA TYR A 98 0.38 -11.67 1.99
C TYR A 98 0.26 -11.81 0.47
N TYR A 99 0.87 -10.91 -0.29
CA TYR A 99 0.78 -10.95 -1.76
C TYR A 99 1.57 -12.09 -2.38
N ARG A 100 2.69 -12.51 -1.78
CA ARG A 100 3.41 -13.71 -2.23
C ARG A 100 2.57 -14.98 -2.07
N GLU A 101 1.76 -15.06 -1.03
CA GLU A 101 0.83 -16.16 -0.79
C GLU A 101 -0.44 -16.05 -1.65
N LEU A 102 -0.99 -14.84 -1.80
CA LEU A 102 -2.20 -14.61 -2.59
C LEU A 102 -1.99 -14.99 -4.06
N PHE A 103 -0.82 -14.69 -4.61
CA PHE A 103 -0.47 -15.02 -6.00
C PHE A 103 0.16 -16.42 -6.16
N SER A 104 0.29 -17.21 -5.08
CA SER A 104 0.70 -18.62 -5.13
C SER A 104 -0.53 -19.55 -5.00
N ASP A 105 -0.29 -20.78 -4.57
CA ASP A 105 -1.25 -21.84 -4.25
C ASP A 105 -1.46 -22.03 -2.73
N ALA A 106 -1.19 -20.99 -1.92
CA ALA A 106 -1.30 -21.08 -0.46
C ALA A 106 -2.73 -21.49 -0.03
N PRO A 107 -2.95 -22.65 0.64
CA PRO A 107 -4.29 -23.19 0.86
C PRO A 107 -5.22 -22.29 1.67
N HIS A 108 -4.69 -21.56 2.65
CA HIS A 108 -5.48 -20.65 3.50
C HIS A 108 -6.02 -19.42 2.75
N LEU A 109 -5.53 -19.13 1.55
CA LEU A 109 -5.99 -18.03 0.70
C LEU A 109 -6.82 -18.48 -0.50
N GLN A 110 -7.14 -19.78 -0.62
CA GLN A 110 -7.97 -20.31 -1.71
C GLN A 110 -9.29 -19.54 -1.84
N ARG A 111 -10.03 -19.38 -0.73
CA ARG A 111 -11.32 -18.66 -0.74
C ARG A 111 -11.17 -17.20 -1.15
N SER A 112 -10.07 -16.55 -0.76
CA SER A 112 -9.77 -15.18 -1.18
C SER A 112 -9.53 -15.11 -2.69
N ARG A 113 -8.79 -16.08 -3.25
CA ARG A 113 -8.59 -16.18 -4.71
C ARG A 113 -9.90 -16.41 -5.45
N GLU A 114 -10.77 -17.28 -4.94
CA GLU A 114 -12.12 -17.50 -5.50
C GLU A 114 -12.94 -16.20 -5.52
N HIS A 115 -12.99 -15.46 -4.41
CA HIS A 115 -13.69 -14.17 -4.34
C HIS A 115 -13.12 -13.12 -5.29
N PHE A 116 -11.82 -13.17 -5.57
CA PHE A 116 -11.15 -12.27 -6.52
C PHE A 116 -11.15 -12.79 -7.97
N ALA A 117 -11.82 -13.93 -8.23
CA ALA A 117 -11.79 -14.63 -9.52
C ALA A 117 -10.36 -14.90 -10.04
N MET A 118 -9.43 -15.14 -9.12
CA MET A 118 -8.05 -15.52 -9.41
C MET A 118 -7.96 -17.03 -9.55
N LYS A 119 -7.24 -17.52 -10.56
CA LYS A 119 -6.91 -18.94 -10.63
C LYS A 119 -5.94 -19.32 -9.50
N GLU A 120 -5.99 -20.59 -9.09
CA GLU A 120 -4.95 -21.15 -8.23
C GLU A 120 -3.57 -21.00 -8.88
N ASN A 121 -2.56 -20.76 -8.05
CA ASN A 121 -1.18 -20.56 -8.48
C ASN A 121 -1.04 -19.51 -9.60
N THR A 122 -1.66 -18.34 -9.41
CA THR A 122 -1.74 -17.27 -10.42
C THR A 122 -0.36 -16.90 -10.99
N LEU A 123 0.69 -16.84 -10.15
CA LEU A 123 2.06 -16.58 -10.55
C LEU A 123 3.02 -17.63 -9.92
N PRO A 124 3.32 -18.75 -10.61
CA PRO A 124 4.04 -19.87 -10.00
C PRO A 124 5.47 -19.59 -9.52
N SER A 125 6.20 -18.69 -10.21
CA SER A 125 7.58 -18.36 -9.85
C SER A 125 7.64 -17.45 -8.62
N ALA A 126 8.28 -17.93 -7.55
CA ALA A 126 8.50 -17.15 -6.32
C ALA A 126 9.26 -15.85 -6.57
N GLU A 127 10.35 -15.89 -7.35
CA GLU A 127 11.14 -14.71 -7.72
C GLU A 127 10.29 -13.65 -8.43
N ARG A 128 9.36 -14.08 -9.29
CA ARG A 128 8.46 -13.16 -9.99
C ARG A 128 7.41 -12.58 -9.04
N ARG A 129 6.98 -13.32 -8.01
CA ARG A 129 6.12 -12.79 -6.95
C ARG A 129 6.84 -11.72 -6.12
N ASP A 130 8.13 -11.89 -5.82
CA ASP A 130 8.91 -10.84 -5.14
C ASP A 130 9.02 -9.56 -5.99
N LYS A 131 9.27 -9.70 -7.29
CA LYS A 131 9.28 -8.56 -8.24
C LYS A 131 7.89 -7.91 -8.40
N LEU A 132 6.82 -8.68 -8.22
CA LEU A 132 5.44 -8.18 -8.24
C LEU A 132 5.16 -7.32 -7.00
N THR A 133 5.55 -7.78 -5.81
CA THR A 133 5.33 -7.02 -4.57
C THR A 133 6.11 -5.70 -4.56
N GLN A 134 7.33 -5.69 -5.11
CA GLN A 134 8.10 -4.45 -5.30
C GLN A 134 7.39 -3.44 -6.20
N PHE A 135 6.71 -3.92 -7.25
CA PHE A 135 5.92 -3.07 -8.12
C PHE A 135 4.68 -2.51 -7.40
N PHE A 136 3.93 -3.34 -6.66
CA PHE A 136 2.80 -2.87 -5.88
C PHE A 136 3.21 -1.84 -4.83
N PHE A 137 4.30 -2.10 -4.10
CA PHE A 137 4.91 -1.13 -3.19
C PHE A 137 5.18 0.21 -3.89
N TRP A 138 5.85 0.21 -5.04
CA TRP A 138 6.15 1.43 -5.77
C TRP A 138 4.88 2.21 -6.14
N THR A 139 3.82 1.52 -6.59
CA THR A 139 2.54 2.18 -6.91
C THR A 139 1.87 2.81 -5.69
N ALA A 140 1.94 2.15 -4.53
CA ALA A 140 1.39 2.65 -3.28
C ALA A 140 2.24 3.79 -2.68
N TRP A 141 3.57 3.71 -2.79
CA TRP A 141 4.49 4.78 -2.40
C TRP A 141 4.18 6.09 -3.15
N ALA A 142 4.05 6.01 -4.48
CA ALA A 142 3.67 7.18 -5.28
C ALA A 142 2.30 7.74 -4.86
N ALA A 143 1.37 6.87 -4.44
CA ALA A 143 0.04 7.26 -4.02
C ALA A 143 -0.02 7.95 -2.63
N ALA A 144 0.97 7.67 -1.77
CA ALA A 144 1.04 8.17 -0.39
C ALA A 144 1.99 9.36 -0.21
N THR A 145 3.02 9.48 -1.03
CA THR A 145 4.11 10.44 -0.84
C THR A 145 3.85 11.76 -1.56
N GLU A 146 4.04 12.87 -0.84
CA GLU A 146 3.91 14.24 -1.34
C GLU A 146 5.00 14.57 -2.38
N ARG A 147 4.62 15.38 -3.38
CA ARG A 147 5.59 15.90 -4.35
C ARG A 147 6.49 16.93 -3.67
N PRO A 148 7.75 17.08 -4.09
CA PRO A 148 8.63 18.12 -3.57
C PRO A 148 7.98 19.51 -3.61
N GLY A 149 7.90 20.17 -2.46
CA GLY A 149 7.31 21.51 -2.31
C GLY A 149 5.79 21.60 -2.48
N LYS A 150 5.05 20.47 -2.40
CA LYS A 150 3.59 20.43 -2.51
C LYS A 150 2.97 19.65 -1.35
N ASN A 151 1.70 19.94 -1.05
CA ASN A 151 0.92 19.23 -0.03
C ASN A 151 -0.03 18.18 -0.64
N VAL A 152 0.30 17.69 -1.84
CA VAL A 152 -0.46 16.65 -2.57
C VAL A 152 0.49 15.56 -3.02
N THR A 153 0.00 14.31 -3.05
CA THR A 153 0.80 13.15 -3.47
C THR A 153 1.06 13.12 -4.99
N TYR A 154 1.92 12.22 -5.48
CA TYR A 154 2.15 12.08 -6.92
C TYR A 154 0.85 11.79 -7.69
N THR A 155 -0.10 11.11 -7.07
CA THR A 155 -1.43 10.75 -7.60
C THR A 155 -2.54 11.76 -7.25
N ASN A 156 -2.19 12.97 -6.80
CA ASN A 156 -3.16 14.00 -6.35
C ASN A 156 -4.07 13.53 -5.19
N ASN A 157 -3.47 12.92 -4.17
CA ASN A 157 -4.14 12.36 -2.98
C ASN A 157 -5.12 11.20 -3.26
N TRP A 158 -5.03 10.57 -4.42
CA TRP A 158 -5.65 9.26 -4.65
C TRP A 158 -4.75 8.14 -4.08
N PRO A 159 -5.28 7.04 -3.52
CA PRO A 159 -6.69 6.75 -3.25
C PRO A 159 -7.15 7.43 -1.96
N HIS A 160 -8.47 7.49 -1.73
CA HIS A 160 -9.00 7.96 -0.45
C HIS A 160 -8.52 7.04 0.69
N GLU A 161 -7.71 7.59 1.59
CA GLU A 161 -7.10 6.88 2.71
C GLU A 161 -7.03 7.81 3.93
N PRO A 162 -8.02 7.72 4.85
CA PRO A 162 -8.09 8.58 6.03
C PRO A 162 -6.89 8.47 6.98
N LEU A 163 -6.18 7.33 7.01
CA LEU A 163 -5.04 7.15 7.92
C LEU A 163 -3.88 8.12 7.63
N ILE A 164 -3.77 8.60 6.38
CA ILE A 164 -2.74 9.55 5.95
C ILE A 164 -3.33 10.82 5.32
N ASP A 165 -4.60 11.12 5.61
CA ASP A 165 -5.33 12.27 5.06
C ASP A 165 -5.26 12.39 3.52
N ASN A 166 -5.30 11.26 2.81
CA ASN A 166 -5.55 11.30 1.38
C ASN A 166 -7.02 11.67 1.14
N ARG A 167 -7.24 12.96 0.92
CA ARG A 167 -8.52 13.59 0.61
C ARG A 167 -8.39 14.51 -0.60
N PRO A 168 -9.50 14.80 -1.32
CA PRO A 168 -9.48 15.76 -2.43
C PRO A 168 -8.79 17.07 -2.04
N SER A 169 -7.92 17.58 -2.92
CA SER A 169 -7.24 18.87 -2.72
C SER A 169 -8.21 20.04 -2.88
N GLY A 170 -7.83 21.22 -2.38
CA GLY A 170 -8.63 22.44 -2.58
C GLY A 170 -8.86 22.76 -4.07
N GLU A 171 -7.81 22.64 -4.89
CA GLU A 171 -7.90 22.81 -6.35
C GLU A 171 -8.85 21.78 -6.99
N ASN A 172 -8.86 20.52 -6.51
CA ASN A 172 -9.78 19.50 -7.02
C ASN A 172 -11.24 19.91 -6.82
N ILE A 173 -11.58 20.47 -5.66
CA ILE A 173 -12.94 20.96 -5.37
C ILE A 173 -13.28 22.16 -6.26
N VAL A 174 -12.35 23.12 -6.40
CA VAL A 174 -12.57 24.35 -7.19
C VAL A 174 -12.85 24.05 -8.66
N TRP A 175 -12.12 23.13 -9.28
CA TRP A 175 -12.26 22.80 -10.71
C TRP A 175 -13.38 21.80 -11.02
N SER A 176 -14.04 21.23 -10.00
CA SER A 176 -15.14 20.27 -10.17
C SER A 176 -16.53 20.92 -10.14
N VAL A 177 -16.62 22.19 -9.72
CA VAL A 177 -17.85 23.01 -9.65
C VAL A 177 -17.90 23.96 -10.85
#